data_AF-A0AAV9F4I5-F1
#
_entry.id   AF-A0AAV9F4I5-F1
#
_cell.length_a   1.000
_cell.length_b   1.000
_cell.length_c   1.000
_cell.angle_alpha   90.00
_cell.angle_beta   90.00
_cell.angle_gamma   90.00
#
_symmetry.space_group_name_H-M   'P 1'
#
loop_
_entity.id
_entity.type
_entity.pdbx_description
1 polymer ?
#
loop_
_entity_poly.entity_id
_entity_poly.type
_entity_poly.pdbx_seq_one_letter_code
_entity_poly.pdbx_strand_id
1 'polypeptide(L)'
;MTSEAYFVEKMKGIPVETSKEVKQCIRANEIATRDQLIAALADEVYFKNKCLKDLELQHHETTLSLHKFMLENEKLQQAYTQVVQITHKLYREDMGAKQRLEGMKIQMHAVEKFRGLEEFIVQIQMHEMKETLKEKIDEIDYIQSVNQSLIIKERKINDELQEAQKEFIDGLSDIQSPSIGIKRMGELDETPFKVACKRRYAAEDSDCKAAKLCLDWQEEIRKPGWHPFKIISTSDEENKEVIDEDDNKLRGIKDELGAEVYEAVTTALLEVNEYNGSGRYAVPELWNFQAGQKATMKEIMEEYA
;
A
#
# COMPACT_ATOMS: atom_id res chain seq x y z
N MET A 1 -35.01 133.70 56.81
CA MET A 1 -35.67 135.01 56.75
C MET A 1 -34.55 136.05 56.79
N THR A 2 -34.35 136.91 55.81
CA THR A 2 -35.36 137.52 54.93
C THR A 2 -34.61 138.29 53.85
N SER A 3 -34.51 137.78 52.62
CA SER A 3 -33.74 138.48 51.58
C SER A 3 -34.64 139.20 50.59
N GLU A 4 -35.73 138.62 50.08
CA GLU A 4 -36.67 139.37 49.21
C GLU A 4 -37.33 140.55 49.94
N ALA A 5 -37.72 140.37 51.21
CA ALA A 5 -38.33 141.44 52.00
C ALA A 5 -37.33 142.52 52.50
N TYR A 6 -36.02 142.23 52.61
CA TYR A 6 -34.99 143.22 52.94
C TYR A 6 -34.35 143.84 51.68
N PHE A 7 -34.35 143.13 50.53
CA PHE A 7 -33.89 143.67 49.25
C PHE A 7 -34.83 144.73 48.70
N VAL A 8 -36.15 144.56 48.82
CA VAL A 8 -37.12 145.52 48.24
C VAL A 8 -37.05 146.91 48.91
N GLU A 9 -36.64 146.98 50.18
CA GLU A 9 -36.55 148.25 50.92
C GLU A 9 -35.19 148.96 50.78
N LYS A 10 -34.11 148.22 50.49
CA LYS A 10 -32.75 148.77 50.30
C LYS A 10 -32.35 149.04 48.84
N MET A 11 -33.17 148.61 47.87
CA MET A 11 -32.96 148.83 46.42
C MET A 11 -33.47 150.20 45.91
N LYS A 12 -34.01 151.08 46.77
CA LYS A 12 -34.50 152.43 46.41
C LYS A 12 -33.40 153.49 46.20
N GLY A 13 -32.12 153.16 46.39
CA GLY A 13 -31.01 154.11 46.32
C GLY A 13 -29.73 153.56 45.70
N ILE A 14 -29.79 152.42 45.00
CA ILE A 14 -28.64 151.82 44.33
C ILE A 14 -28.66 152.24 42.83
N PRO A 15 -27.61 152.88 42.29
CA PRO A 15 -27.54 153.30 40.89
C PRO A 15 -27.75 152.13 39.93
N VAL A 16 -28.61 152.34 38.93
CA VAL A 16 -29.12 151.35 37.95
C VAL A 16 -28.02 150.56 37.22
N GLU A 17 -26.81 151.09 37.14
CA GLU A 17 -25.65 150.42 36.54
C GLU A 17 -25.26 149.14 37.31
N THR A 18 -25.34 149.11 38.64
CA THR A 18 -24.95 147.93 39.47
C THR A 18 -25.99 146.80 39.51
N SER A 19 -27.29 147.07 39.27
CA SER A 19 -28.35 146.04 39.27
C SER A 19 -28.37 145.20 37.98
N LYS A 20 -27.99 145.82 36.86
CA LYS A 20 -27.87 145.15 35.55
C LYS A 20 -26.71 144.14 35.56
N GLU A 21 -25.60 144.52 36.19
CA GLU A 21 -24.40 143.70 36.36
C GLU A 21 -24.66 142.45 37.21
N VAL A 22 -25.41 142.56 38.32
CA VAL A 22 -25.75 141.40 39.19
C VAL A 22 -26.65 140.38 38.45
N LYS A 23 -27.68 140.84 37.73
CA LYS A 23 -28.55 139.93 36.94
C LYS A 23 -27.81 139.26 35.78
N GLN A 24 -26.81 139.93 35.22
CA GLN A 24 -25.94 139.41 34.17
C GLN A 24 -24.95 138.38 34.74
N CYS A 25 -24.45 138.59 35.96
CA CYS A 25 -23.60 137.65 36.68
C CYS A 25 -24.35 136.36 37.10
N ILE A 26 -25.60 136.47 37.55
CA ILE A 26 -26.43 135.28 37.87
C ILE A 26 -26.72 134.45 36.62
N ARG A 27 -27.14 135.10 35.52
CA ARG A 27 -27.34 134.40 34.24
C ARG A 27 -26.05 133.77 33.71
N ALA A 28 -24.92 134.46 33.82
CA ALA A 28 -23.63 133.90 33.43
C ALA A 28 -23.26 132.67 34.28
N ASN A 29 -23.57 132.67 35.59
CA ASN A 29 -23.33 131.54 36.48
C ASN A 29 -24.29 130.35 36.22
N GLU A 30 -25.55 130.61 35.92
CA GLU A 30 -26.53 129.58 35.49
C GLU A 30 -26.13 128.94 34.16
N ILE A 31 -25.65 129.75 33.21
CA ILE A 31 -25.13 129.26 31.94
C ILE A 31 -23.86 128.43 32.18
N ALA A 32 -22.92 128.93 32.99
CA ALA A 32 -21.69 128.21 33.31
C ALA A 32 -21.94 126.87 34.02
N THR A 33 -22.90 126.81 34.95
CA THR A 33 -23.29 125.57 35.66
C THR A 33 -24.01 124.61 34.73
N ARG A 34 -24.88 125.09 33.84
CA ARG A 34 -25.53 124.27 32.81
C ARG A 34 -24.50 123.70 31.83
N ASP A 35 -23.56 124.51 31.37
CA ASP A 35 -22.53 124.09 30.42
C ASP A 35 -21.55 123.10 31.06
N GLN A 36 -21.22 123.25 32.35
CA GLN A 36 -20.48 122.25 33.12
C GLN A 36 -21.22 120.91 33.20
N LEU A 37 -22.53 120.93 33.44
CA LEU A 37 -23.35 119.72 33.47
C LEU A 37 -23.43 119.06 32.10
N ILE A 38 -23.60 119.85 31.03
CA ILE A 38 -23.62 119.35 29.65
C ILE A 38 -22.27 118.71 29.29
N ALA A 39 -21.16 119.32 29.67
CA ALA A 39 -19.82 118.76 29.45
C ALA A 39 -19.65 117.43 30.20
N ALA A 40 -20.04 117.37 31.49
CA ALA A 40 -19.96 116.15 32.29
C ALA A 40 -20.82 115.00 31.70
N LEU A 41 -22.04 115.30 31.24
CA LEU A 41 -22.90 114.32 30.57
C LEU A 41 -22.32 113.88 29.23
N ALA A 42 -21.72 114.80 28.46
CA ALA A 42 -21.09 114.47 27.18
C ALA A 42 -19.87 113.54 27.39
N ASP A 43 -19.05 113.80 28.40
CA ASP A 43 -17.93 112.94 28.78
C ASP A 43 -18.41 111.56 29.23
N GLU A 44 -19.50 111.49 29.99
CA GLU A 44 -20.10 110.23 30.41
C GLU A 44 -20.67 109.43 29.24
N VAL A 45 -21.36 110.10 28.30
CA VAL A 45 -21.86 109.49 27.06
C VAL A 45 -20.70 108.99 26.20
N TYR A 46 -19.65 109.79 26.06
CA TYR A 46 -18.44 109.40 25.34
C TYR A 46 -17.81 108.15 25.98
N PHE A 47 -17.64 108.14 27.29
CA PHE A 47 -17.06 107.02 28.03
C PHE A 47 -17.93 105.76 27.91
N LYS A 48 -19.25 105.87 28.12
CA LYS A 48 -20.19 104.74 27.99
C LYS A 48 -20.20 104.16 26.58
N ASN A 49 -20.16 105.01 25.55
CA ASN A 49 -20.10 104.55 24.16
C ASN A 49 -18.77 103.84 23.85
N LYS A 50 -17.65 104.32 24.39
CA LYS A 50 -16.36 103.64 24.27
C LYS A 50 -16.39 102.27 24.95
N CYS A 51 -16.86 102.21 26.20
CA CYS A 51 -17.01 100.96 26.93
C CYS A 51 -17.96 99.97 26.24
N LEU A 52 -19.06 100.46 25.67
CA LEU A 52 -20.00 99.63 24.91
C LEU A 52 -19.32 99.00 23.70
N LYS A 53 -18.52 99.77 22.96
CA LYS A 53 -17.81 99.28 21.78
C LYS A 53 -16.74 98.24 22.12
N ASP A 54 -16.02 98.44 23.22
CA ASP A 54 -15.05 97.46 23.74
C ASP A 54 -15.77 96.15 24.15
N LEU A 55 -16.93 96.26 24.79
CA LEU A 55 -17.76 95.11 25.18
C LEU A 55 -18.31 94.35 23.96
N GLU A 56 -18.75 95.06 22.91
CA GLU A 56 -19.20 94.46 21.64
C GLU A 56 -18.09 93.67 20.95
N LEU A 57 -16.88 94.24 20.90
CA LEU A 57 -15.71 93.55 20.34
C LEU A 57 -15.37 92.29 21.13
N GLN A 58 -15.34 92.39 22.46
CA GLN A 58 -15.09 91.24 23.33
C GLN A 58 -16.19 90.17 23.20
N HIS A 59 -17.46 90.57 23.08
CA HIS A 59 -18.55 89.63 22.84
C HIS A 59 -18.38 88.90 21.51
N HIS A 60 -17.98 89.60 20.45
CA HIS A 60 -17.72 88.99 19.15
C HIS A 60 -16.55 87.97 19.22
N GLU A 61 -15.43 88.34 19.84
CA GLU A 61 -14.26 87.46 20.01
C GLU A 61 -14.58 86.20 20.83
N THR A 62 -15.33 86.36 21.92
CA THR A 62 -15.77 85.24 22.77
C THR A 62 -16.75 84.33 22.03
N THR A 63 -17.65 84.89 21.22
CA THR A 63 -18.60 84.12 20.40
C THR A 63 -17.89 83.27 19.34
N LEU A 64 -16.89 83.83 18.66
CA LEU A 64 -16.08 83.10 17.69
C LEU A 64 -15.28 81.97 18.36
N SER A 65 -14.71 82.24 19.52
CA SER A 65 -13.96 81.25 20.31
C SER A 65 -14.86 80.10 20.76
N LEU A 66 -16.07 80.41 21.24
CA LEU A 66 -17.07 79.41 21.62
C LEU A 66 -17.49 78.55 20.43
N HIS A 67 -17.73 79.15 19.26
CA HIS A 67 -18.09 78.40 18.05
C HIS A 67 -16.97 77.43 17.63
N LYS A 68 -15.71 77.86 17.71
CA LYS A 68 -14.55 76.98 17.43
C LYS A 68 -14.51 75.79 18.39
N PHE A 69 -14.70 76.03 19.68
CA PHE A 69 -14.75 74.97 20.69
C PHE A 69 -15.92 74.01 20.47
N MET A 70 -17.10 74.52 20.10
CA MET A 70 -18.26 73.69 19.77
C MET A 70 -17.98 72.74 18.60
N LEU A 71 -17.36 73.25 17.53
CA LEU A 71 -16.99 72.43 16.36
C LEU A 71 -15.95 71.35 16.72
N GLU A 72 -14.98 71.67 17.58
CA GLU A 72 -14.01 70.70 18.09
C GLU A 72 -14.67 69.64 18.96
N ASN A 73 -15.62 70.03 19.82
CA ASN A 73 -16.38 69.10 20.67
C ASN A 73 -17.27 68.15 19.85
N GLU A 74 -17.90 68.64 18.77
CA GLU A 74 -18.66 67.79 17.85
C GLU A 74 -17.77 66.74 17.16
N LYS A 75 -16.59 67.15 16.69
CA LYS A 75 -15.59 66.21 16.12
C LYS A 75 -15.16 65.16 17.14
N LEU A 76 -14.94 65.57 18.39
CA LEU A 76 -14.58 64.66 19.47
C LEU A 76 -15.70 63.65 19.77
N GLN A 77 -16.96 64.09 19.79
CA GLN A 77 -18.12 63.21 19.99
C GLN A 77 -18.30 62.19 18.86
N GLN A 78 -18.06 62.61 17.60
CA GLN A 78 -18.07 61.71 16.46
C GLN A 78 -16.97 60.64 16.57
N ALA A 79 -15.73 61.06 16.89
CA ALA A 79 -14.61 60.14 17.11
C ALA A 79 -14.89 59.15 18.26
N TYR A 80 -15.46 59.64 19.37
CA TYR A 80 -15.84 58.80 20.51
C TYR A 80 -16.86 57.73 20.10
N THR A 81 -17.88 58.12 19.33
CA THR A 81 -18.91 57.20 18.85
C THR A 81 -18.32 56.10 17.96
N GLN A 82 -17.40 56.46 17.07
CA GLN A 82 -16.68 55.49 16.22
C GLN A 82 -15.85 54.51 17.05
N VAL A 83 -15.11 55.01 18.05
CA VAL A 83 -14.31 54.16 18.95
C VAL A 83 -15.20 53.14 19.67
N VAL A 84 -16.36 53.56 20.19
CA VAL A 84 -17.31 52.65 20.85
C VAL A 84 -17.82 51.58 19.89
N GLN A 85 -18.17 51.93 18.65
CA GLN A 85 -18.64 50.97 17.64
C GLN A 85 -17.57 49.92 17.30
N ILE A 86 -16.33 50.37 17.06
CA ILE A 86 -15.19 49.48 16.76
C ILE A 86 -14.93 48.57 17.96
N THR A 87 -14.93 49.12 19.17
CA THR A 87 -14.71 48.36 20.41
C THR A 87 -15.73 47.24 20.57
N HIS A 88 -17.03 47.53 20.38
CA HIS A 88 -18.07 46.50 20.41
C HIS A 88 -17.91 45.43 19.32
N LYS A 89 -17.47 45.80 18.12
CA LYS A 89 -17.21 44.85 17.03
C LYS A 89 -16.06 43.90 17.40
N LEU A 90 -14.95 44.44 17.91
CA LEU A 90 -13.79 43.66 18.35
C LEU A 90 -14.15 42.70 19.49
N TYR A 91 -14.92 43.15 20.48
CA TYR A 91 -15.39 42.27 21.56
C TYR A 91 -16.25 41.11 21.04
N ARG A 92 -17.12 41.35 20.05
CA ARG A 92 -17.92 40.28 19.43
C ARG A 92 -17.05 39.27 18.69
N GLU A 93 -16.05 39.74 17.95
CA GLU A 93 -15.11 38.89 17.22
C GLU A 93 -14.24 38.04 18.16
N ASP A 94 -13.73 38.63 19.25
CA ASP A 94 -12.97 37.94 20.30
C ASP A 94 -13.80 36.85 20.98
N MET A 95 -15.04 37.16 21.34
CA MET A 95 -15.97 36.17 21.92
C MET A 95 -16.24 35.01 20.95
N GLY A 96 -16.46 35.31 19.67
CA GLY A 96 -16.64 34.28 18.65
C GLY A 96 -15.39 33.43 18.44
N ALA A 97 -14.19 34.03 18.49
CA ALA A 97 -12.92 33.31 18.40
C ALA A 97 -12.71 32.37 19.60
N LYS A 98 -13.01 32.83 20.82
CA LYS A 98 -12.93 32.01 22.05
C LYS A 98 -13.86 30.80 22.00
N GLN A 99 -15.10 30.98 21.55
CA GLN A 99 -16.05 29.87 21.40
C GLN A 99 -15.57 28.83 20.37
N ARG A 100 -15.02 29.27 19.24
CA ARG A 100 -14.44 28.37 18.24
C ARG A 100 -13.24 27.60 18.78
N LEU A 101 -12.34 28.28 19.49
CA LEU A 101 -11.17 27.65 20.10
C LEU A 101 -11.58 26.57 21.11
N GLU A 102 -12.57 26.84 21.94
CA GLU A 102 -13.08 25.87 22.92
C GLU A 102 -13.74 24.67 22.22
N GLY A 103 -14.51 24.90 21.15
CA GLY A 103 -15.06 23.82 20.33
C GLY A 103 -13.98 22.93 19.70
N MET A 104 -12.90 23.53 19.17
CA MET A 104 -11.77 22.78 18.62
C MET A 104 -11.04 21.97 19.69
N LYS A 105 -10.86 22.49 20.90
CA LYS A 105 -10.24 21.74 22.01
C LYS A 105 -11.06 20.50 22.39
N ILE A 106 -12.39 20.63 22.48
CA ILE A 106 -13.28 19.50 22.78
C ILE A 106 -13.17 18.43 21.68
N GLN A 107 -13.18 18.84 20.41
CA GLN A 107 -13.01 17.91 19.29
C GLN A 107 -11.64 17.22 19.32
N MET A 108 -10.57 17.96 19.60
CA MET A 108 -9.21 17.41 19.72
C MET A 108 -9.13 16.35 20.82
N HIS A 109 -9.66 16.62 22.01
CA HIS A 109 -9.71 15.64 23.09
C HIS A 109 -10.55 14.40 22.76
N ALA A 110 -11.63 14.55 21.98
CA ALA A 110 -12.39 13.40 21.51
C ALA A 110 -11.54 12.53 20.57
N VAL A 111 -10.89 13.15 19.56
CA VAL A 111 -10.01 12.46 18.61
C VAL A 111 -8.85 11.75 19.32
N GLU A 112 -8.20 12.39 20.28
CA GLU A 112 -7.11 11.77 21.07
C GLU A 112 -7.58 10.51 21.81
N LYS A 113 -8.77 10.55 22.44
CA LYS A 113 -9.33 9.37 23.12
C LYS A 113 -9.67 8.24 22.16
N PHE A 114 -10.28 8.55 21.02
CA PHE A 114 -10.62 7.54 20.01
C PHE A 114 -9.37 6.91 19.39
N ARG A 115 -8.36 7.73 19.09
CA ARG A 115 -7.07 7.24 18.60
C ARG A 115 -6.41 6.25 19.56
N GLY A 116 -6.46 6.50 20.87
CA GLY A 116 -5.94 5.56 21.88
C GLY A 116 -6.67 4.21 21.89
N LEU A 117 -7.99 4.20 21.64
CA LEU A 117 -8.77 2.97 21.52
C LEU A 117 -8.43 2.20 20.23
N GLU A 118 -8.28 2.90 19.10
CA GLU A 118 -7.87 2.28 17.84
C GLU A 118 -6.48 1.66 17.95
N GLU A 119 -5.50 2.38 18.53
CA GLU A 119 -4.16 1.85 18.79
C GLU A 119 -4.21 0.58 19.65
N PHE A 120 -5.08 0.54 20.67
CA PHE A 120 -5.26 -0.63 21.53
C PHE A 120 -5.90 -1.82 20.79
N ILE A 121 -6.93 -1.58 19.96
CA ILE A 121 -7.58 -2.64 19.15
C ILE A 121 -6.56 -3.24 18.17
N VAL A 122 -5.78 -2.40 17.49
CA VAL A 122 -4.73 -2.85 16.57
C VAL A 122 -3.68 -3.69 17.31
N GLN A 123 -3.30 -3.30 18.53
CA GLN A 123 -2.36 -4.09 19.34
C GLN A 123 -2.90 -5.48 19.69
N ILE A 124 -4.18 -5.59 20.08
CA ILE A 124 -4.81 -6.89 20.37
C ILE A 124 -4.81 -7.77 19.11
N GLN A 125 -5.30 -7.24 17.99
CA GLN A 125 -5.37 -7.99 16.73
C GLN A 125 -3.98 -8.43 16.25
N MET A 126 -2.97 -7.56 16.39
CA MET A 126 -1.59 -7.89 16.05
C MET A 126 -1.04 -9.02 16.93
N HIS A 127 -1.36 -9.01 18.23
CA HIS A 127 -0.96 -10.07 19.14
C HIS A 127 -1.62 -11.41 18.79
N GLU A 128 -2.94 -11.43 18.57
CA GLU A 128 -3.66 -12.63 18.14
C GLU A 128 -3.10 -13.21 16.85
N MET A 129 -2.90 -12.36 15.83
CA MET A 129 -2.33 -12.76 14.55
C MET A 129 -0.93 -13.36 14.71
N LYS A 130 -0.11 -12.80 15.61
CA LYS A 130 1.25 -13.28 15.87
C LYS A 130 1.24 -14.66 16.54
N GLU A 131 0.37 -14.89 17.51
CA GLU A 131 0.25 -16.20 18.16
C GLU A 131 -0.26 -17.26 17.17
N THR A 132 -1.29 -16.95 16.38
CA THR A 132 -1.77 -17.87 15.32
C THR A 132 -0.69 -18.18 14.29
N LEU A 133 0.09 -17.19 13.87
CA LEU A 133 1.20 -17.41 12.94
C LEU A 133 2.25 -18.36 13.52
N LYS A 134 2.57 -18.20 14.81
CA LYS A 134 3.51 -19.07 15.51
C LYS A 134 3.00 -20.51 15.59
N GLU A 135 1.75 -20.71 15.98
CA GLU A 135 1.11 -22.04 16.01
C GLU A 135 1.17 -22.72 14.64
N LYS A 136 0.94 -21.97 13.56
CA LYS A 136 0.99 -22.51 12.19
C LYS A 136 2.41 -22.87 11.74
N ILE A 137 3.43 -22.12 12.18
CA ILE A 137 4.83 -22.47 11.92
C ILE A 137 5.17 -23.78 12.63
N ASP A 138 4.81 -23.92 13.91
CA ASP A 138 5.06 -25.14 14.69
C ASP A 138 4.34 -26.36 14.08
N GLU A 139 3.13 -26.18 13.56
CA GLU A 139 2.37 -27.23 12.84
C GLU A 139 3.07 -27.65 11.54
N ILE A 140 3.58 -26.70 10.75
CA ILE A 140 4.33 -26.97 9.53
C ILE A 140 5.60 -27.75 9.84
N ASP A 141 6.37 -27.34 10.84
CA ASP A 141 7.61 -28.02 11.25
C ASP A 141 7.34 -29.46 11.69
N TYR A 142 6.25 -29.68 12.44
CA TYR A 142 5.81 -31.02 12.82
C TYR A 142 5.46 -31.89 11.60
N ILE A 143 4.66 -31.36 10.67
CA ILE A 143 4.25 -32.08 9.46
C ILE A 143 5.47 -32.40 8.58
N GLN A 144 6.39 -31.46 8.41
CA GLN A 144 7.63 -31.69 7.65
C GLN A 144 8.49 -32.80 8.26
N SER A 145 8.62 -32.83 9.58
CA SER A 145 9.33 -33.90 10.30
C SER A 145 8.69 -35.28 10.07
N VAL A 146 7.37 -35.37 10.17
CA VAL A 146 6.63 -36.61 9.90
C VAL A 146 6.80 -37.06 8.45
N ASN A 147 6.66 -36.14 7.50
CA ASN A 147 6.83 -36.43 6.08
C ASN A 147 8.24 -36.95 5.77
N GLN A 148 9.28 -36.34 6.33
CA GLN A 148 10.65 -36.80 6.15
C GLN A 148 10.85 -38.23 6.71
N SER A 149 10.25 -38.53 7.87
CA SER A 149 10.28 -39.88 8.47
C SER A 149 9.57 -40.91 7.59
N LEU A 150 8.43 -40.56 7.01
CA LEU A 150 7.69 -41.43 6.09
C LEU A 150 8.48 -41.71 4.83
N ILE A 151 9.12 -40.71 4.22
CA ILE A 151 9.97 -40.89 3.03
C ILE A 151 11.12 -41.87 3.33
N ILE A 152 11.76 -41.76 4.49
CA ILE A 152 12.84 -42.68 4.89
C ILE A 152 12.30 -44.10 5.06
N LYS A 153 11.14 -44.26 5.71
CA LYS A 153 10.51 -45.58 5.89
C LYS A 153 10.08 -46.20 4.56
N GLU A 154 9.48 -45.42 3.67
CA GLU A 154 9.06 -45.87 2.34
C GLU A 154 10.25 -46.36 1.53
N ARG A 155 11.35 -45.59 1.49
CA ARG A 155 12.59 -46.01 0.83
C ARG A 155 13.12 -47.31 1.42
N LYS A 156 13.16 -47.40 2.75
CA LYS A 156 13.63 -48.61 3.44
C LYS A 156 12.76 -49.83 3.10
N ILE A 157 11.43 -49.70 3.14
CA ILE A 157 10.51 -50.78 2.78
C ILE A 157 10.66 -51.16 1.31
N ASN A 158 10.86 -50.18 0.43
CA ASN A 158 11.08 -50.43 -0.99
C ASN A 158 12.42 -51.16 -1.22
N ASP A 159 13.49 -50.77 -0.53
CA ASP A 159 14.78 -51.45 -0.59
C ASP A 159 14.67 -52.90 -0.09
N GLU A 160 14.00 -53.12 1.05
CA GLU A 160 13.71 -54.46 1.60
C GLU A 160 12.85 -55.29 0.62
N LEU A 161 11.86 -54.68 -0.03
CA LEU A 161 11.02 -55.33 -1.03
C LEU A 161 11.82 -55.74 -2.27
N GLN A 162 12.68 -54.86 -2.78
CA GLN A 162 13.55 -55.15 -3.92
C GLN A 162 14.56 -56.25 -3.59
N GLU A 163 15.13 -56.23 -2.39
CA GLU A 163 16.04 -57.28 -1.90
C GLU A 163 15.31 -58.64 -1.81
N ALA A 164 14.12 -58.67 -1.21
CA ALA A 164 13.30 -59.89 -1.15
C ALA A 164 12.91 -60.40 -2.56
N GLN A 165 12.59 -59.50 -3.49
CA GLN A 165 12.30 -59.86 -4.88
C GLN A 165 13.51 -60.52 -5.55
N LYS A 166 14.70 -59.95 -5.33
CA LYS A 166 15.95 -60.47 -5.88
C LYS A 166 16.29 -61.84 -5.28
N GLU A 167 16.26 -61.99 -3.96
CA GLU A 167 16.53 -63.27 -3.30
C GLU A 167 15.56 -64.36 -3.77
N PHE A 168 14.30 -63.99 -4.00
CA PHE A 168 13.29 -64.92 -4.48
C PHE A 168 13.55 -65.37 -5.93
N ILE A 169 13.92 -64.44 -6.82
CA ILE A 169 14.35 -64.76 -8.19
C ILE A 169 15.60 -65.64 -8.15
N ASP A 170 16.60 -65.29 -7.34
CA ASP A 170 17.82 -66.09 -7.19
C ASP A 170 17.51 -67.51 -6.67
N GLY A 171 16.56 -67.67 -5.75
CA GLY A 171 16.15 -68.99 -5.23
C GLY A 171 15.37 -69.86 -6.23
N LEU A 172 14.70 -69.25 -7.21
CA LEU A 172 13.97 -69.95 -8.27
C LEU A 172 14.82 -70.23 -9.52
N SER A 173 16.09 -69.78 -9.58
CA SER A 173 16.97 -69.98 -10.74
C SER A 173 17.14 -71.44 -11.14
N ASP A 174 17.09 -72.34 -10.16
CA ASP A 174 17.35 -73.76 -10.33
C ASP A 174 16.07 -74.59 -10.50
N ILE A 175 14.88 -73.96 -10.39
CA ILE A 175 13.59 -74.65 -10.44
C ILE A 175 12.93 -74.44 -11.80
N GLN A 176 12.87 -75.52 -12.58
CA GLN A 176 12.23 -75.50 -13.88
C GLN A 176 10.75 -75.90 -13.75
N SER A 177 9.85 -74.94 -13.88
CA SER A 177 8.40 -75.16 -13.86
C SER A 177 7.76 -74.79 -15.20
N PRO A 178 6.79 -75.57 -15.71
CA PRO A 178 6.14 -75.34 -17.00
C PRO A 178 5.06 -74.25 -16.98
N SER A 179 4.59 -73.83 -15.80
CA SER A 179 3.51 -72.86 -15.60
C SER A 179 4.05 -71.46 -15.32
N ILE A 180 4.82 -71.32 -14.23
CA ILE A 180 5.40 -70.07 -13.77
C ILE A 180 6.87 -70.31 -13.45
N GLY A 181 7.78 -69.50 -14.00
CA GLY A 181 9.21 -69.64 -13.76
C GLY A 181 9.99 -68.39 -14.13
N ILE A 182 11.31 -68.50 -14.19
CA ILE A 182 12.18 -67.38 -14.57
C ILE A 182 12.36 -67.35 -16.08
N LYS A 183 12.00 -66.23 -16.70
CA LYS A 183 12.34 -65.92 -18.08
C LYS A 183 13.47 -64.89 -18.09
N ARG A 184 14.50 -65.11 -18.90
CA ARG A 184 15.57 -64.15 -19.11
C ARG A 184 15.21 -63.22 -20.25
N MET A 185 14.66 -62.05 -19.93
CA MET A 185 14.19 -61.07 -20.91
C MET A 185 15.36 -60.55 -21.72
N GLY A 186 15.32 -60.75 -23.04
CA GLY A 186 16.41 -60.38 -23.94
C GLY A 186 17.45 -61.46 -24.19
N GLU A 187 17.26 -62.68 -23.69
CA GLU A 187 18.05 -63.85 -24.10
C GLU A 187 17.48 -64.47 -25.39
N LEU A 188 18.36 -64.77 -26.34
CA LEU A 188 17.99 -65.40 -27.59
C LEU A 188 17.62 -66.87 -27.40
N ASP A 189 16.45 -67.24 -27.94
CA ASP A 189 16.11 -68.66 -28.12
C ASP A 189 17.05 -69.28 -29.18
N GLU A 190 17.75 -70.35 -28.80
CA GLU A 190 18.66 -71.07 -29.67
C GLU A 190 17.91 -71.95 -30.69
N THR A 191 16.62 -72.24 -30.46
CA THR A 191 15.83 -73.19 -31.26
C THR A 191 15.72 -72.78 -32.74
N PRO A 192 15.39 -71.51 -33.08
CA PRO A 192 15.38 -71.04 -34.47
C PRO A 192 16.76 -71.15 -35.14
N PHE A 193 17.84 -70.88 -34.41
CA PHE A 193 19.20 -71.01 -34.94
C PHE A 193 19.55 -72.47 -35.26
N LYS A 194 19.13 -73.42 -34.41
CA LYS A 194 19.30 -74.87 -34.67
C LYS A 194 18.54 -75.30 -35.91
N VAL A 195 17.29 -74.85 -36.08
CA VAL A 195 16.48 -75.16 -37.27
C VAL A 195 17.10 -74.58 -38.54
N ALA A 196 17.51 -73.31 -38.52
CA ALA A 196 18.17 -72.66 -39.64
C ALA A 196 19.50 -73.32 -40.02
N CYS A 197 20.33 -73.70 -39.03
CA CYS A 197 21.61 -74.35 -39.27
C CYS A 197 21.47 -75.78 -39.80
N LYS A 198 20.49 -76.55 -39.33
CA LYS A 198 20.20 -77.90 -39.85
C LYS A 198 19.77 -77.89 -41.32
N ARG A 199 19.17 -76.78 -41.80
CA ARG A 199 18.81 -76.60 -43.22
C ARG A 199 20.03 -76.24 -44.10
N ARG A 200 21.13 -75.76 -43.51
CA ARG A 200 22.28 -75.16 -44.23
C ARG A 200 23.59 -75.93 -44.12
N TYR A 201 23.79 -76.69 -43.05
CA TYR A 201 25.05 -77.36 -42.75
C TYR A 201 24.86 -78.87 -42.58
N ALA A 202 25.96 -79.62 -42.70
CA ALA A 202 25.99 -81.04 -42.35
C ALA A 202 25.65 -81.24 -40.87
N ALA A 203 24.99 -82.36 -40.54
CA ALA A 203 24.47 -82.63 -39.19
C ALA A 203 25.56 -82.65 -38.10
N GLU A 204 26.81 -82.98 -38.45
CA GLU A 204 27.95 -83.00 -37.53
C GLU A 204 28.37 -81.59 -37.08
N ASP A 205 28.16 -80.58 -37.92
CA ASP A 205 28.57 -79.19 -37.69
C ASP A 205 27.41 -78.26 -37.32
N SER A 206 26.16 -78.69 -37.54
CA SER A 206 24.99 -77.80 -37.46
C SER A 206 24.77 -77.23 -36.07
N ASP A 207 24.96 -78.05 -35.04
CA ASP A 207 24.67 -77.67 -33.66
C ASP A 207 25.73 -76.71 -33.10
N CYS A 208 27.02 -76.98 -33.37
CA CYS A 208 28.10 -76.05 -33.00
C CYS A 208 27.98 -74.70 -33.72
N LYS A 209 27.53 -74.69 -34.98
CA LYS A 209 27.31 -73.45 -35.74
C LYS A 209 26.09 -72.68 -35.25
N ALA A 210 25.02 -73.37 -34.87
CA ALA A 210 23.83 -72.74 -34.28
C ALA A 210 24.17 -72.03 -32.96
N ALA A 211 24.87 -72.72 -32.05
CA ALA A 211 25.29 -72.15 -30.78
C ALA A 211 26.20 -70.92 -30.99
N LYS A 212 27.15 -71.00 -31.93
CA LYS A 212 28.03 -69.87 -32.26
C LYS A 212 27.25 -68.67 -32.80
N LEU A 213 26.34 -68.89 -33.75
CA LEU A 213 25.54 -67.82 -34.33
C LEU A 213 24.62 -67.17 -33.28
N CYS A 214 23.99 -67.97 -32.43
CA CYS A 214 23.16 -67.47 -31.34
C CYS A 214 23.98 -66.55 -30.41
N LEU A 215 25.19 -66.98 -30.02
CA LEU A 215 26.07 -66.19 -29.17
C LEU A 215 26.58 -64.91 -29.85
N ASP A 216 26.99 -65.00 -31.12
CA ASP A 216 27.44 -63.83 -31.90
C ASP A 216 26.32 -62.76 -31.96
N TRP A 217 25.07 -63.17 -32.22
CA TRP A 217 23.92 -62.26 -32.25
C TRP A 217 23.54 -61.73 -30.86
N GLN A 218 23.67 -62.55 -29.81
CA GLN A 218 23.47 -62.08 -28.44
C GLN A 218 24.46 -60.97 -28.07
N GLU A 219 25.73 -61.10 -28.50
CA GLU A 219 26.75 -60.07 -28.32
C GLU A 219 26.47 -58.83 -29.18
N GLU A 220 25.94 -58.98 -30.39
CA GLU A 220 25.48 -57.82 -31.17
C GLU A 220 24.37 -57.05 -30.44
N ILE A 221 23.35 -57.74 -29.91
CA ILE A 221 22.25 -57.11 -29.15
C ILE A 221 22.77 -56.31 -27.94
N ARG A 222 23.81 -56.82 -27.27
CA ARG A 222 24.44 -56.16 -26.11
C ARG A 222 25.17 -54.87 -26.46
N LYS A 223 25.61 -54.67 -27.71
CA LYS A 223 26.45 -53.53 -28.10
C LYS A 223 25.67 -52.21 -28.06
N PRO A 224 26.05 -51.23 -27.20
CA PRO A 224 25.39 -49.93 -27.11
C PRO A 224 25.30 -49.15 -28.44
N GLY A 225 26.21 -49.42 -29.39
CA GLY A 225 26.23 -48.79 -30.71
C GLY A 225 25.27 -49.37 -31.75
N TRP A 226 24.58 -50.49 -31.50
CA TRP A 226 23.58 -51.03 -32.40
C TRP A 226 22.19 -50.93 -31.78
N HIS A 227 21.37 -49.98 -32.23
CA HIS A 227 20.03 -49.72 -31.70
C HIS A 227 19.05 -49.61 -32.88
N PRO A 228 18.57 -50.74 -33.43
CA PRO A 228 17.76 -50.77 -34.64
C PRO A 228 16.29 -50.42 -34.33
N PHE A 229 16.07 -49.22 -33.80
CA PHE A 229 14.75 -48.69 -33.46
C PHE A 229 14.51 -47.34 -34.13
N LYS A 230 13.26 -47.10 -34.49
CA LYS A 230 12.76 -45.81 -34.98
C LYS A 230 11.64 -45.33 -34.06
N ILE A 231 11.56 -44.01 -33.91
CA ILE A 231 10.50 -43.37 -33.12
C ILE A 231 9.31 -43.13 -34.04
N ILE A 232 8.15 -43.67 -33.67
CA ILE A 232 6.87 -43.33 -34.27
C ILE A 232 6.07 -42.46 -33.32
N SER A 233 5.57 -41.33 -33.81
CA SER A 233 4.65 -40.48 -33.07
C SER A 233 3.23 -40.94 -33.34
N THR A 234 2.61 -41.58 -32.36
CA THR A 234 1.16 -41.83 -32.35
C THR A 234 0.41 -40.51 -32.08
N SER A 235 -0.83 -40.38 -32.56
CA SER A 235 -1.64 -39.15 -32.45
C SER A 235 -1.86 -38.65 -31.00
N ASP A 236 -1.51 -39.46 -30.02
CA ASP A 236 -1.79 -39.28 -28.59
C ASP A 236 -0.53 -38.90 -27.77
N GLU A 237 0.42 -38.17 -28.37
CA GLU A 237 1.63 -37.58 -27.74
C GLU A 237 2.68 -38.56 -27.14
N GLU A 238 2.46 -39.87 -27.14
CA GLU A 238 3.50 -40.86 -26.81
C GLU A 238 4.35 -41.21 -28.05
N ASN A 239 5.65 -40.90 -27.97
CA ASN A 239 6.66 -41.43 -28.86
C ASN A 239 6.94 -42.89 -28.48
N LYS A 240 6.72 -43.83 -29.41
CA LYS A 240 7.03 -45.25 -29.20
C LYS A 240 8.21 -45.67 -30.06
N GLU A 241 9.16 -46.38 -29.46
CA GLU A 241 10.26 -47.01 -30.18
C GLU A 241 9.81 -48.34 -30.75
N VAL A 242 9.88 -48.47 -32.07
CA VAL A 242 9.58 -49.70 -32.79
C VAL A 242 10.78 -50.15 -33.59
N ILE A 243 10.88 -51.45 -33.86
CA ILE A 243 11.98 -52.01 -34.65
C ILE A 243 12.05 -51.33 -36.02
N ASP A 244 13.27 -50.95 -36.42
CA ASP A 244 13.54 -50.46 -37.76
C ASP A 244 13.81 -51.64 -38.70
N GLU A 245 12.75 -52.06 -39.42
CA GLU A 245 12.84 -53.16 -40.40
C GLU A 245 13.84 -52.89 -41.54
N ASP A 246 14.24 -51.62 -41.77
CA ASP A 246 15.22 -51.25 -42.78
C ASP A 246 16.68 -51.37 -42.29
N ASP A 247 16.91 -51.72 -41.02
CA ASP A 247 18.25 -51.92 -40.47
C ASP A 247 19.02 -52.99 -41.26
N ASN A 248 20.26 -52.64 -41.63
CA ASN A 248 21.09 -53.48 -42.50
C ASN A 248 21.40 -54.86 -41.88
N LYS A 249 21.59 -54.94 -40.56
CA LYS A 249 21.89 -56.20 -39.87
C LYS A 249 20.63 -57.05 -39.75
N LEU A 250 19.49 -56.45 -39.39
CA LEU A 250 18.22 -57.15 -39.30
C LEU A 250 17.78 -57.72 -40.66
N ARG A 251 17.93 -56.96 -41.76
CA ARG A 251 17.69 -57.47 -43.12
C ARG A 251 18.63 -58.62 -43.46
N GLY A 252 19.92 -58.50 -43.12
CA GLY A 252 20.90 -59.57 -43.30
C GLY A 252 20.51 -60.87 -42.59
N ILE A 253 20.04 -60.80 -41.33
CA ILE A 253 19.54 -61.99 -40.61
C ILE A 253 18.37 -62.63 -41.34
N LYS A 254 17.41 -61.83 -41.79
CA LYS A 254 16.20 -62.32 -42.43
C LYS A 254 16.52 -63.02 -43.75
N ASP A 255 17.42 -62.46 -44.54
CA ASP A 255 17.85 -62.99 -45.83
C ASP A 255 18.74 -64.23 -45.67
N GLU A 256 19.63 -64.23 -44.67
CA GLU A 256 20.55 -65.34 -44.44
C GLU A 256 19.92 -66.45 -43.59
N LEU A 257 19.46 -66.15 -42.39
CA LEU A 257 19.06 -67.16 -41.40
C LEU A 257 17.56 -67.43 -41.39
N GLY A 258 16.77 -66.59 -42.07
CA GLY A 258 15.33 -66.77 -42.26
C GLY A 258 14.48 -66.04 -41.23
N ALA A 259 13.16 -66.08 -41.44
CA ALA A 259 12.17 -65.33 -40.66
C ALA A 259 12.12 -65.74 -39.18
N GLU A 260 12.29 -67.03 -38.87
CA GLU A 260 12.25 -67.55 -37.49
C GLU A 260 13.40 -66.98 -36.63
N VAL A 261 14.59 -66.83 -37.21
CA VAL A 261 15.75 -66.25 -36.51
C VAL A 261 15.62 -64.73 -36.39
N TYR A 262 15.11 -64.07 -37.43
CA TYR A 262 14.77 -62.64 -37.37
C TYR A 262 13.80 -62.34 -36.23
N GLU A 263 12.72 -63.11 -36.10
CA GLU A 263 11.70 -62.93 -35.07
C GLU A 263 12.28 -63.09 -33.66
N ALA A 264 13.12 -64.12 -33.45
CA ALA A 264 13.81 -64.32 -32.17
C ALA A 264 14.72 -63.14 -31.81
N VAL A 265 15.48 -62.61 -32.79
CA VAL A 265 16.36 -61.45 -32.58
C VAL A 265 15.56 -60.18 -32.29
N THR A 266 14.49 -59.92 -33.03
CA THR A 266 13.64 -58.74 -32.79
C THR A 266 12.90 -58.80 -31.47
N THR A 267 12.43 -59.98 -31.06
CA THR A 267 11.80 -60.20 -29.75
C THR A 267 12.80 -59.92 -28.63
N ALA A 268 14.02 -60.49 -28.72
CA ALA A 268 15.06 -60.23 -27.73
C ALA A 268 15.45 -58.75 -27.66
N LEU A 269 15.51 -58.04 -28.80
CA LEU A 269 15.76 -56.60 -28.84
C LEU A 269 14.67 -55.80 -28.13
N LEU A 270 13.39 -56.12 -28.37
CA LEU A 270 12.25 -55.48 -27.72
C LEU A 270 12.29 -55.70 -26.20
N GLU A 271 12.52 -56.94 -25.78
CA GLU A 271 12.64 -57.30 -24.36
C GLU A 271 13.81 -56.60 -23.68
N VAL A 272 14.97 -56.51 -24.33
CA VAL A 272 16.10 -55.74 -23.80
C VAL A 272 15.73 -54.26 -23.63
N ASN A 273 15.03 -53.66 -24.60
CA ASN A 273 14.70 -52.24 -24.54
C ASN A 273 13.70 -51.93 -23.42
N GLU A 274 12.69 -52.79 -23.25
CA GLU A 274 11.64 -52.64 -22.25
C GLU A 274 12.17 -52.89 -20.81
N TYR A 275 12.94 -53.96 -20.62
CA TYR A 275 13.32 -54.41 -19.27
C TYR A 275 14.71 -53.96 -18.83
N ASN A 276 15.62 -53.65 -19.77
CA ASN A 276 16.99 -53.21 -19.44
C ASN A 276 17.63 -52.36 -20.56
N GLY A 277 16.93 -51.34 -21.06
CA GLY A 277 17.39 -50.56 -22.22
C GLY A 277 18.75 -49.89 -22.04
N SER A 278 19.09 -49.48 -20.81
CA SER A 278 20.41 -48.91 -20.50
C SER A 278 21.51 -49.96 -20.37
N GLY A 279 21.24 -51.09 -19.72
CA GLY A 279 22.25 -52.13 -19.44
C GLY A 279 22.48 -53.08 -20.61
N ARG A 280 21.46 -53.32 -21.43
CA ARG A 280 21.50 -54.14 -22.66
C ARG A 280 21.88 -55.61 -22.46
N TYR A 281 21.81 -56.11 -21.23
CA TYR A 281 21.97 -57.53 -20.91
C TYR A 281 20.65 -58.14 -20.48
N ALA A 282 20.53 -59.46 -20.67
CA ALA A 282 19.31 -60.17 -20.31
C ALA A 282 19.09 -60.18 -18.79
N VAL A 283 17.89 -59.80 -18.36
CA VAL A 283 17.51 -59.72 -16.93
C VAL A 283 16.53 -60.84 -16.59
N PRO A 284 16.70 -61.53 -15.45
CA PRO A 284 15.74 -62.52 -15.00
C PRO A 284 14.46 -61.83 -14.53
N GLU A 285 13.33 -62.32 -15.01
CA GLU A 285 12.00 -61.85 -14.63
C GLU A 285 11.09 -63.03 -14.32
N LEU A 286 10.21 -62.85 -13.35
CA LEU A 286 9.18 -63.83 -13.02
C LEU A 286 8.11 -63.81 -14.12
N TRP A 287 7.89 -64.95 -14.75
CA TRP A 287 7.07 -65.04 -15.95
C TRP A 287 6.02 -66.14 -15.83
N ASN A 288 4.78 -65.79 -16.18
CA ASN A 288 3.71 -66.75 -16.34
C ASN A 288 3.70 -67.20 -17.81
N PHE A 289 4.20 -68.40 -18.07
CA PHE A 289 4.33 -68.94 -19.43
C PHE A 289 2.97 -69.29 -20.05
N GLN A 290 1.94 -69.52 -19.24
CA GLN A 290 0.58 -69.77 -19.73
C GLN A 290 -0.12 -68.48 -20.16
N ALA A 291 0.07 -67.41 -19.38
CA ALA A 291 -0.54 -66.11 -19.66
C ALA A 291 0.29 -65.23 -20.60
N GLY A 292 1.58 -65.54 -20.81
CA GLY A 292 2.47 -64.77 -21.67
C GLY A 292 2.79 -63.38 -21.13
N GLN A 293 2.79 -63.21 -19.81
CA GLN A 293 3.03 -61.93 -19.13
C GLN A 293 3.85 -62.11 -17.84
N LYS A 294 4.35 -61.00 -17.29
CA LYS A 294 5.04 -60.97 -15.99
C LYS A 294 4.14 -61.55 -14.89
N ALA A 295 4.67 -62.51 -14.14
CA ALA A 295 3.96 -63.14 -13.03
C ALA A 295 3.94 -62.21 -11.81
N THR A 296 2.83 -62.23 -11.08
CA THR A 296 2.69 -61.55 -9.80
C THR A 296 3.20 -62.42 -8.66
N MET A 297 3.65 -61.80 -7.56
CA MET A 297 4.08 -62.54 -6.36
C MET A 297 2.99 -63.45 -5.79
N LYS A 298 1.73 -63.05 -5.95
CA LYS A 298 0.58 -63.86 -5.52
C LYS A 298 0.47 -65.16 -6.31
N GLU A 299 0.56 -65.10 -7.64
CA GLU A 299 0.46 -66.30 -8.50
C GLU A 299 1.59 -67.28 -8.19
N ILE A 300 2.79 -66.78 -7.90
CA ILE A 300 3.92 -67.65 -7.58
C ILE A 300 3.75 -68.27 -6.19
N MET A 301 3.27 -67.51 -5.20
CA MET A 301 2.93 -68.08 -3.90
C MET A 301 1.86 -69.16 -4.01
N GLU A 302 0.88 -69.04 -4.91
CA GLU A 302 -0.14 -70.07 -5.13
C GLU A 302 0.39 -71.32 -5.84
N GLU A 303 1.41 -71.19 -6.71
CA GLU A 303 2.03 -72.31 -7.43
C GLU A 303 3.04 -73.10 -6.56
N TYR A 304 3.69 -72.43 -5.62
CA TYR A 304 4.78 -73.00 -4.80
C TYR A 304 4.47 -73.14 -3.29
N ALA A 305 3.23 -72.83 -2.85
CA ALA A 305 2.76 -73.10 -1.47
C ALA A 305 2.36 -74.57 -1.25
#